data_AF-A0A4R4A984-F1
#
_entry.id   AF-A0A4R4A984-F1
#
_cell.length_a   1.000
_cell.length_b   1.000
_cell.length_c   1.000
_cell.angle_alpha   90.00
_cell.angle_beta   90.00
_cell.angle_gamma   90.00
#
_symmetry.space_group_name_H-M   'P 1'
#
loop_
_entity.id
_entity.type
_entity.pdbx_description
1 polymer ?
#
loop_
_entity_poly.entity_id
_entity_poly.type
_entity_poly.pdbx_seq_one_letter_code
_entity_poly.pdbx_strand_id
1 'polypeptide(L)'
;MSDPETEQGVIVALLGRLRTQRLPRALDIKAKVERGEALDTFDLSFLEEVFADARSLQPRWRDHPELGGIIASMIHLYHEITTRALANEQGRETGT
;
A
#
# COMPACT_ATOMS: atom_id res chain seq x y z
N MET A 1 -26.17 -4.28 -13.19
CA MET A 1 -25.47 -5.59 -13.14
C MET A 1 -24.23 -5.40 -13.98
N SER A 2 -23.05 -5.42 -13.39
CA SER A 2 -21.81 -5.41 -14.18
C SER A 2 -21.65 -6.80 -14.78
N ASP A 3 -21.29 -6.89 -16.06
CA ASP A 3 -21.01 -8.18 -16.68
C ASP A 3 -19.77 -8.82 -16.02
N PRO A 4 -19.79 -10.13 -15.66
CA PRO A 4 -18.66 -10.80 -15.00
C PRO A 4 -17.33 -10.66 -15.74
N GLU A 5 -17.35 -10.61 -17.08
CA GLU A 5 -16.16 -10.37 -17.91
C GLU A 5 -15.57 -8.97 -17.70
N THR A 6 -16.43 -7.96 -17.47
CA THR A 6 -16.00 -6.60 -17.15
C THR A 6 -15.34 -6.54 -15.78
N GLU A 7 -15.90 -7.24 -14.78
CA GLU A 7 -15.32 -7.29 -13.43
C GLU A 7 -13.96 -7.98 -13.41
N GLN A 8 -13.81 -9.09 -14.14
CA GLN A 8 -12.52 -9.76 -14.30
C GLN A 8 -11.46 -8.84 -14.94
N GLY A 9 -11.84 -8.09 -15.98
CA GLY A 9 -10.96 -7.11 -16.62
C GLY A 9 -10.50 -5.99 -15.67
N VAL A 10 -11.40 -5.51 -14.81
CA VAL A 10 -11.09 -4.52 -13.79
C VAL A 10 -10.10 -5.06 -12.77
N ILE A 11 -10.28 -6.29 -12.28
CA ILE A 11 -9.35 -6.93 -11.33
C ILE A 11 -7.96 -7.10 -11.96
N VAL A 12 -7.88 -7.55 -13.21
CA VAL A 12 -6.61 -7.68 -13.92
C VAL A 12 -5.89 -6.33 -14.05
N ALA A 13 -6.63 -5.25 -14.36
CA ALA A 13 -6.07 -3.91 -14.41
C ALA A 13 -5.55 -3.43 -13.04
N LEU A 14 -6.30 -3.70 -11.96
CA LEU A 14 -5.90 -3.36 -10.60
C LEU A 14 -4.63 -4.11 -10.16
N LEU A 15 -4.55 -5.41 -10.45
CA LEU A 15 -3.35 -6.22 -10.18
C LEU A 15 -2.15 -5.75 -11.04
N GLY A 16 -2.40 -5.36 -12.29
CA GLY A 16 -1.41 -4.72 -13.14
C GLY A 16 -0.85 -3.45 -12.50
N ARG A 17 -1.71 -2.52 -12.08
CA ARG A 17 -1.33 -1.27 -11.40
C ARG A 17 -0.60 -1.53 -10.09
N LEU A 18 -1.05 -2.52 -9.32
CA LEU A 18 -0.38 -2.94 -8.09
C LEU A 18 1.07 -3.33 -8.36
N ARG A 19 1.30 -4.23 -9.32
CA ARG A 19 2.63 -4.77 -9.65
C ARG A 19 3.55 -3.72 -10.24
N THR A 20 3.07 -2.88 -11.15
CA THR A 20 3.94 -1.98 -11.94
C THR A 20 4.10 -0.59 -11.35
N GLN A 21 3.21 -0.16 -10.45
CA GLN A 21 3.22 1.20 -9.91
C GLN A 21 3.32 1.20 -8.37
N ARG A 22 2.34 0.59 -7.69
CA ARG A 22 2.24 0.73 -6.22
C ARG A 22 3.31 -0.03 -5.47
N LEU A 23 3.57 -1.27 -5.87
CA LEU A 23 4.52 -2.14 -5.18
C LEU A 23 5.95 -1.57 -5.27
N PRO A 24 6.49 -1.18 -6.44
CA PRO A 24 7.81 -0.55 -6.53
C PRO A 24 7.92 0.67 -5.61
N ARG A 25 6.93 1.57 -5.65
CA ARG A 25 6.92 2.77 -4.81
C ARG A 25 6.87 2.45 -3.31
N ALA A 26 6.08 1.46 -2.90
CA ALA A 26 6.04 1.03 -1.50
C ALA A 26 7.37 0.41 -1.04
N LEU A 27 8.06 -0.33 -1.91
CA LEU A 27 9.38 -0.89 -1.62
C LEU A 27 10.44 0.22 -1.50
N ASP A 28 10.38 1.26 -2.34
CA ASP A 28 11.28 2.42 -2.20
C ASP A 28 11.08 3.13 -0.86
N ILE A 29 9.83 3.31 -0.44
CA ILE A 29 9.49 3.91 0.86
C ILE A 29 9.96 3.01 2.00
N LYS A 30 9.78 1.68 1.90
CA LYS A 30 10.30 0.72 2.88
C LYS A 30 11.82 0.85 3.02
N ALA A 31 12.56 0.88 1.91
CA ALA A 31 14.00 1.04 1.93
C ALA A 31 14.42 2.38 2.56
N LYS A 32 13.66 3.46 2.33
CA LYS A 32 13.89 4.78 2.95
C LYS A 32 13.76 4.71 4.48
N VAL A 33 12.65 4.17 4.98
CA VAL A 33 12.43 4.08 6.44
C VAL A 33 13.39 3.08 7.10
N GLU A 34 13.84 2.05 6.41
CA GLU A 34 14.86 1.12 6.91
C GLU A 34 16.25 1.77 7.09
N ARG A 35 16.54 2.85 6.37
CA ARG A 35 17.74 3.67 6.58
C ARG A 35 17.61 4.66 7.74
N GLY A 36 16.47 4.69 8.43
CA GLY A 36 16.21 5.63 9.53
C GLY A 36 15.69 6.99 9.07
N GLU A 37 15.37 7.16 7.79
CA GLU A 37 14.83 8.42 7.28
C GLU A 37 13.36 8.59 7.64
N ALA A 38 12.94 9.83 7.87
CA ALA A 38 11.53 10.20 8.04
C ALA A 38 10.81 10.24 6.68
N LEU A 39 9.49 10.03 6.70
CA LEU A 39 8.66 10.17 5.51
C LEU A 39 8.49 11.65 5.17
N ASP A 40 8.61 11.98 3.88
CA ASP A 40 8.29 13.32 3.41
C ASP A 40 6.81 13.44 3.01
N THR A 41 6.37 14.65 2.65
CA THR A 41 4.99 14.92 2.24
C THR A 41 4.56 14.03 1.07
N PHE A 42 5.45 13.74 0.12
CA PHE A 42 5.11 12.94 -1.06
C PHE A 42 4.95 11.45 -0.71
N ASP A 43 5.78 10.93 0.20
CA ASP A 43 5.60 9.58 0.76
C ASP A 43 4.27 9.46 1.51
N LEU A 44 3.94 10.46 2.35
CA LEU A 44 2.70 10.47 3.14
C LEU A 44 1.47 10.53 2.24
N SER A 45 1.44 11.43 1.25
CA SER A 45 0.33 11.52 0.29
C SER A 45 0.13 10.23 -0.51
N PHE A 46 1.22 9.55 -0.88
CA PHE A 46 1.13 8.24 -1.52
C PHE A 46 0.47 7.20 -0.63
N LEU A 47 0.87 7.11 0.65
CA LEU A 47 0.28 6.16 1.60
C LEU A 47 -1.22 6.47 1.84
N GLU A 48 -1.58 7.74 1.93
CA GLU A 48 -2.97 8.19 2.06
C GLU A 48 -3.82 7.76 0.85
N GLU A 49 -3.35 7.99 -0.38
CA GLU A 49 -4.04 7.57 -1.61
C GLU A 49 -4.22 6.05 -1.63
N VAL A 50 -3.16 5.30 -1.33
CA VAL A 50 -3.22 3.84 -1.28
C VAL A 50 -4.26 3.37 -0.28
N PHE A 51 -4.32 3.95 0.92
CA PHE A 51 -5.29 3.54 1.94
C PHE A 51 -6.71 3.99 1.62
N ALA A 52 -6.90 5.12 0.95
CA ALA A 52 -8.21 5.52 0.44
C ALA A 52 -8.72 4.51 -0.60
N ASP A 53 -7.87 4.11 -1.54
CA ASP A 53 -8.21 3.10 -2.54
C ASP A 53 -8.38 1.72 -1.91
N ALA A 54 -7.58 1.38 -0.90
CA ALA A 54 -7.71 0.16 -0.11
C ALA A 54 -9.02 0.12 0.71
N ARG A 55 -9.72 1.24 0.91
CA ARG A 55 -11.05 1.24 1.54
C ARG A 55 -12.16 1.18 0.51
N SER A 56 -12.03 1.92 -0.60
CA SER A 56 -13.08 1.98 -1.63
C SER A 56 -13.29 0.65 -2.35
N LEU A 57 -12.22 -0.12 -2.51
CA LEU A 57 -12.24 -1.41 -3.22
C LEU A 57 -12.54 -2.61 -2.27
N GLN A 58 -12.80 -2.36 -0.98
CA GLN A 58 -13.05 -3.42 0.03
C GLN A 58 -14.14 -4.43 -0.31
N PRO A 59 -15.30 -3.99 -0.82
CA PRO A 59 -16.34 -4.92 -1.24
C PRO A 59 -15.84 -5.84 -2.36
N ARG A 60 -15.09 -5.31 -3.33
CA ARG A 60 -14.64 -6.08 -4.50
C ARG A 60 -13.67 -7.19 -4.13
N TRP A 61 -12.75 -7.00 -3.18
CA TRP A 61 -11.84 -8.08 -2.82
C TRP A 61 -12.51 -9.23 -2.06
N ARG A 62 -13.65 -8.98 -1.39
CA ARG A 62 -14.39 -10.06 -0.73
C ARG A 62 -14.91 -11.09 -1.72
N ASP A 63 -15.19 -10.65 -2.94
CA ASP A 63 -15.68 -11.50 -4.03
C ASP A 63 -14.53 -12.25 -4.74
N HIS A 64 -13.26 -11.98 -4.38
CA HIS A 64 -12.05 -12.56 -4.97
C HIS A 64 -11.11 -13.17 -3.90
N PRO A 65 -11.51 -14.27 -3.24
CA PRO A 65 -10.72 -14.89 -2.17
C PRO A 65 -9.32 -15.37 -2.62
N GLU A 66 -9.13 -15.66 -3.91
CA GLU A 66 -7.84 -16.00 -4.52
C GLU A 66 -6.80 -14.88 -4.38
N LEU A 67 -7.24 -13.64 -4.20
CA LEU A 67 -6.36 -12.49 -4.00
C LEU A 67 -5.95 -12.31 -2.53
N GLY A 68 -6.50 -13.11 -1.61
CA GLY A 68 -6.27 -12.97 -0.17
C GLY A 68 -4.79 -12.95 0.21
N GLY A 69 -3.96 -13.79 -0.41
CA GLY A 69 -2.51 -13.81 -0.15
C GLY A 69 -1.80 -12.52 -0.57
N ILE A 70 -2.20 -11.95 -1.71
CA ILE A 70 -1.65 -10.68 -2.21
C ILE A 70 -2.05 -9.54 -1.26
N ILE A 71 -3.33 -9.50 -0.87
CA ILE A 71 -3.85 -8.47 0.03
C ILE A 71 -3.16 -8.54 1.39
N ALA A 72 -3.01 -9.74 1.97
CA ALA A 72 -2.31 -9.93 3.23
C ALA A 72 -0.85 -9.45 3.14
N SER A 73 -0.16 -9.74 2.04
CA SER A 73 1.22 -9.30 1.81
C SER A 73 1.31 -7.77 1.74
N MET A 74 0.37 -7.10 1.06
CA MET A 74 0.33 -5.64 0.99
C MET A 74 0.02 -5.00 2.35
N ILE A 75 -0.92 -5.56 3.12
CA ILE A 75 -1.24 -5.10 4.47
C ILE A 75 0.02 -5.19 5.36
N HIS A 76 0.71 -6.33 5.31
CA HIS A 76 1.93 -6.52 6.07
C HIS A 76 3.01 -5.50 5.68
N LEU A 77 3.25 -5.29 4.38
CA LEU A 77 4.20 -4.29 3.87
C LEU A 77 3.90 -2.88 4.39
N TYR A 78 2.66 -2.42 4.29
CA TYR A 78 2.29 -1.08 4.76
C TYR A 78 2.36 -0.95 6.29
N HIS A 79 2.08 -2.02 7.02
CA HIS A 79 2.27 -2.05 8.47
C HIS A 79 3.75 -1.90 8.84
N GLU A 80 4.66 -2.61 8.17
CA GLU A 80 6.10 -2.46 8.39
C GLU A 80 6.59 -1.03 8.10
N ILE A 81 6.15 -0.46 6.97
CA ILE A 81 6.50 0.91 6.57
C ILE A 81 6.07 1.91 7.64
N THR A 82 4.79 1.88 8.02
CA THR A 82 4.23 2.86 8.97
C THR A 82 4.79 2.70 10.38
N THR A 83 5.02 1.46 10.83
CA THR A 83 5.68 1.17 12.11
C THR A 83 7.09 1.76 12.16
N ARG A 84 7.89 1.53 11.11
CA ARG A 84 9.26 2.04 11.05
C ARG A 84 9.30 3.55 10.90
N ALA A 85 8.43 4.11 10.05
CA ALA A 85 8.31 5.56 9.86
C ALA A 85 8.02 6.29 11.19
N LEU A 86 7.10 5.75 12.00
CA LEU A 86 6.78 6.32 13.30
C LEU A 86 7.98 6.28 14.25
N ALA A 87 8.70 5.16 14.30
CA ALA A 87 9.91 5.04 15.12
C ALA A 87 10.99 6.04 14.70
N ASN A 88 11.17 6.27 13.39
CA ASN A 88 12.14 7.23 12.88
C ASN A 88 11.76 8.67 13.27
N GLU A 89 10.48 9.03 13.18
CA GLU A 89 10.01 10.37 13.57
C GLU A 89 10.21 10.63 15.07
N GLN A 90 9.86 9.67 15.93
CA GLN A 90 10.06 9.76 17.38
C GLN A 90 11.55 9.89 17.75
N GLY A 91 12.43 9.15 17.04
CA GLY A 91 13.87 9.26 17.21
C GLY A 91 14.40 10.64 16.82
N ARG A 92 13.81 11.28 15.80
CA ARG A 92 14.15 12.63 15.35
C ARG A 92 13.75 13.69 16.37
N GLU A 93 12.56 13.56 16.96
CA GLU A 93 12.06 14.49 17.99
C GLU A 93 12.86 14.42 19.29
N THR A 94 13.37 13.24 19.67
CA THR A 94 14.13 13.05 20.92
C THR A 94 15.61 13.47 20.79
N GLY A 95 16.12 13.63 19.56
CA GLY A 95 17.50 14.01 19.27
C GLY A 95 17.77 15.51 19.12
N THR A 96 16.79 16.37 19.42
CA THR A 96 16.89 17.85 19.35
C THR A 96 16.89 18.44 20.76
#